data_AF-A0A5D0VD55-F1
#
_entry.id   AF-A0A5D0VD55-F1
#
_cell.length_a   1.000
_cell.length_b   1.000
_cell.length_c   1.000
_cell.angle_alpha   90.00
_cell.angle_beta   90.00
_cell.angle_gamma   90.00
#
_symmetry.space_group_name_H-M   'P 1'
#
loop_
_entity.id
_entity.type
_entity.pdbx_description
1 polymer ?
#
loop_
_entity_poly.entity_id
_entity_poly.type
_entity_poly.pdbx_seq_one_letter_code
_entity_poly.pdbx_strand_id
1 'polypeptide(L)'
;MPSLKFLLMLDAVSCAVMGVGLVAAAPVISNLTAIPTALSVTAGLLLLPTALFMAITATRLIENPVAVWTIVLGNGAWAVASLLLIATGLLRPNAFGLTVIAVQAMVVGVIALLEAAAYQNTRRQAA
;
A
#
# COMPACT_ATOMS: atom_id res chain seq x y z
N MET A 1 0.92 -15.52 14.32
CA MET A 1 1.10 -14.39 13.39
C MET A 1 1.60 -14.93 12.06
N PRO A 2 1.12 -14.43 10.91
CA PRO A 2 1.65 -14.82 9.61
C PRO A 2 3.15 -14.53 9.50
N SER A 3 3.87 -15.24 8.63
CA SER A 3 5.29 -14.97 8.40
C SER A 3 5.50 -13.65 7.65
N LEU A 4 6.66 -13.01 7.85
CA LEU A 4 7.00 -11.78 7.13
C LEU A 4 6.97 -11.98 5.60
N LYS A 5 7.49 -13.11 5.11
CA LYS A 5 7.46 -13.44 3.69
C LYS A 5 6.02 -13.50 3.14
N PHE A 6 5.10 -14.09 3.89
CA PHE A 6 3.69 -14.15 3.48
C PHE A 6 3.07 -12.76 3.41
N LEU A 7 3.31 -11.92 4.43
CA LEU A 7 2.78 -10.55 4.47
C LEU A 7 3.29 -9.70 3.31
N LEU A 8 4.62 -9.71 3.06
CA LEU A 8 5.20 -8.94 1.96
C LEU A 8 4.72 -9.43 0.58
N MET A 9 4.50 -10.74 0.41
CA MET A 9 3.94 -11.27 -0.84
C MET A 9 2.46 -10.92 -1.01
N LEU A 10 1.68 -10.96 0.07
CA LEU A 10 0.29 -10.53 0.06
C LEU A 10 0.20 -9.07 -0.35
N ASP A 11 1.01 -8.21 0.27
CA ASP A 11 1.05 -6.78 -0.03
C ASP A 11 1.51 -6.51 -1.45
N ALA A 12 2.57 -7.19 -1.91
CA ALA A 12 3.03 -7.10 -3.29
C ALA A 12 1.91 -7.40 -4.29
N VAL A 13 1.14 -8.48 -4.06
CA VAL A 13 0.02 -8.86 -4.92
C VAL A 13 -1.10 -7.82 -4.83
N SER A 14 -1.45 -7.35 -3.62
CA SER A 14 -2.46 -6.31 -3.43
C SER A 14 -2.09 -5.01 -4.15
N CYS A 15 -0.83 -4.56 -4.02
CA CYS A 15 -0.31 -3.38 -4.72
C CYS A 15 -0.30 -3.58 -6.24
N ALA A 16 0.06 -4.76 -6.75
CA ALA A 16 0.03 -5.04 -8.18
C ALA A 16 -1.40 -5.02 -8.73
N VAL A 17 -2.35 -5.70 -8.07
CA VAL A 17 -3.76 -5.73 -8.47
C VAL A 17 -4.37 -4.34 -8.43
N MET A 18 -4.16 -3.60 -7.34
CA MET A 18 -4.63 -2.23 -7.21
C MET A 18 -3.98 -1.31 -8.24
N GLY A 19 -2.66 -1.43 -8.45
CA GLY A 19 -1.91 -0.63 -9.40
C GLY A 19 -2.42 -0.79 -10.83
N VAL A 20 -2.60 -2.04 -11.28
CA VAL A 20 -3.20 -2.35 -12.59
C VAL A 20 -4.63 -1.82 -12.67
N GLY A 21 -5.45 -2.07 -11.64
CA GLY A 21 -6.85 -1.61 -11.60
C GLY A 21 -6.98 -0.10 -11.69
N LEU A 22 -6.16 0.64 -10.93
CA LEU A 22 -6.16 2.11 -10.92
C LEU A 22 -5.75 2.70 -12.27
N VAL A 23 -4.81 2.08 -12.99
CA VAL A 23 -4.39 2.54 -14.33
C VAL A 23 -5.43 2.15 -15.38
N ALA A 24 -5.80 0.87 -15.44
CA ALA A 24 -6.66 0.34 -16.50
C ALA A 24 -8.12 0.82 -16.41
N ALA A 25 -8.62 1.03 -15.18
CA ALA A 25 -10.00 1.46 -14.95
C ALA A 25 -10.11 2.93 -14.50
N ALA A 26 -9.05 3.74 -14.69
CA ALA A 26 -9.01 5.12 -14.17
C ALA A 26 -10.24 5.97 -14.55
N PRO A 27 -10.73 5.98 -15.81
CA PRO A 27 -11.93 6.76 -16.16
C PRO A 27 -13.19 6.26 -15.45
N VAL A 28 -13.33 4.94 -15.30
CA VAL A 28 -14.47 4.32 -14.60
C VAL A 28 -14.44 4.66 -13.12
N ILE A 29 -13.27 4.54 -12.49
CA ILE A 29 -13.05 4.92 -11.09
C ILE A 29 -13.39 6.39 -10.89
N SER A 30 -12.92 7.28 -11.76
CA SER A 30 -13.22 8.70 -11.70
C SER A 30 -14.72 8.98 -11.74
N ASN A 31 -15.45 8.34 -12.66
CA ASN A 31 -16.89 8.51 -12.76
C ASN A 31 -17.64 8.02 -11.50
N LEU A 32 -17.19 6.91 -10.89
CA LEU A 32 -17.86 6.32 -9.73
C LEU A 32 -17.51 7.03 -8.41
N THR A 33 -16.30 7.58 -8.29
CA THR A 33 -15.76 8.06 -7.01
C THR A 33 -15.55 9.58 -6.94
N ALA A 34 -15.65 10.25 -8.09
CA ALA A 34 -15.22 11.65 -8.28
C ALA A 34 -13.73 11.89 -7.93
N ILE A 35 -12.90 10.85 -7.92
CA ILE A 35 -11.45 10.97 -7.79
C ILE A 35 -10.87 11.32 -9.18
N PRO A 36 -9.98 12.32 -9.31
CA PRO A 36 -9.42 12.67 -10.61
C PRO A 36 -8.69 11.49 -11.27
N THR A 37 -9.00 11.21 -12.54
CA THR A 37 -8.34 10.16 -13.36
C THR A 37 -6.81 10.23 -13.25
N ALA A 38 -6.24 11.44 -13.32
CA ALA A 38 -4.80 11.64 -13.23
C ALA A 38 -4.23 11.11 -11.91
N LEU A 39 -4.92 11.33 -10.79
CA LEU A 39 -4.48 10.83 -9.49
C LEU A 39 -4.52 9.30 -9.45
N SER A 40 -5.58 8.67 -9.96
CA SER A 40 -5.67 7.21 -10.04
C SER A 40 -4.54 6.62 -10.89
N VAL A 41 -4.27 7.18 -12.07
CA VAL A 41 -3.17 6.72 -12.93
C VAL A 41 -1.81 6.89 -12.25
N THR A 42 -1.53 8.06 -11.67
CA THR A 42 -0.25 8.31 -10.98
C THR A 42 -0.06 7.38 -9.78
N ALA A 43 -1.11 7.20 -8.96
CA ALA A 43 -1.07 6.26 -7.84
C ALA A 43 -0.84 4.83 -8.32
N GLY A 44 -1.55 4.40 -9.36
CA GLY A 44 -1.40 3.06 -9.91
C GLY A 44 -0.01 2.80 -10.48
N LEU A 45 0.56 3.76 -11.22
CA LEU A 45 1.94 3.68 -11.73
C LEU A 45 2.99 3.64 -10.62
N LEU A 46 2.73 4.27 -9.46
CA LEU A 46 3.62 4.21 -8.29
C LEU A 46 3.51 2.87 -7.53
N LEU A 47 2.32 2.25 -7.50
CA LEU A 47 2.12 0.96 -6.84
C LEU A 47 2.81 -0.20 -7.56
N LEU A 48 2.91 -0.18 -8.90
CA LEU A 48 3.54 -1.27 -9.66
C LEU A 48 5.03 -1.51 -9.34
N PRO A 49 5.92 -0.50 -9.36
CA PRO A 49 7.32 -0.70 -8.95
C PRO A 49 7.43 -1.02 -7.46
N THR A 50 6.52 -0.48 -6.63
CA THR A 50 6.46 -0.80 -5.19
C THR A 50 6.14 -2.27 -4.95
N ALA A 51 5.14 -2.81 -5.66
CA ALA A 51 4.78 -4.22 -5.64
C ALA A 51 5.96 -5.12 -6.07
N LEU A 52 6.67 -4.73 -7.14
CA LEU A 52 7.86 -5.46 -7.59
C LEU A 52 8.96 -5.45 -6.52
N PHE A 53 9.21 -4.30 -5.89
CA PHE A 53 10.19 -4.17 -4.81
C PHE A 53 9.83 -5.05 -3.60
N MET A 54 8.55 -5.09 -3.21
CA MET A 54 8.06 -5.98 -2.15
C MET A 54 8.26 -7.45 -2.50
N ALA A 55 7.93 -7.87 -3.73
CA ALA A 55 8.12 -9.25 -4.18
C ALA A 55 9.61 -9.65 -4.20
N ILE A 56 10.49 -8.77 -4.67
CA ILE A 56 11.95 -8.99 -4.63
C ILE A 56 12.41 -9.10 -3.17
N THR A 57 11.92 -8.23 -2.29
CA THR A 57 12.29 -8.26 -0.87
C THR A 57 11.84 -9.54 -0.21
N ALA A 58 10.60 -9.98 -0.45
CA ALA A 58 10.05 -11.21 0.10
C ALA A 58 10.79 -12.49 -0.35
N THR A 59 11.39 -12.46 -1.55
CA THR A 59 12.03 -13.64 -2.16
C THR A 59 13.54 -13.65 -2.05
N ARG A 60 14.20 -12.48 -1.98
CA ARG A 60 15.67 -12.36 -2.07
C ARG A 60 16.30 -11.52 -0.97
N LEU A 61 15.57 -10.57 -0.38
CA LEU A 61 16.13 -9.59 0.57
C LEU A 61 15.42 -9.63 1.93
N ILE A 62 14.79 -10.77 2.28
CA ILE A 62 13.95 -10.89 3.48
C ILE A 62 14.71 -10.60 4.79
N GLU A 63 16.02 -10.85 4.80
CA GLU A 63 16.91 -10.60 5.93
C GLU A 63 17.46 -9.17 5.96
N ASN A 64 17.34 -8.42 4.86
CA ASN A 64 17.86 -7.05 4.76
C ASN A 64 16.97 -6.06 5.52
N PRO A 65 17.44 -5.47 6.64
CA PRO A 65 16.65 -4.53 7.45
C PRO A 65 16.20 -3.30 6.67
N VAL A 66 17.07 -2.76 5.82
CA VAL A 66 16.79 -1.53 5.08
C VAL A 66 15.66 -1.78 4.09
N ALA A 67 15.68 -2.91 3.38
CA ALA A 67 14.64 -3.27 2.42
C ALA A 67 13.27 -3.41 3.10
N VAL A 68 13.19 -4.18 4.20
CA VAL A 68 11.94 -4.40 4.94
C VAL A 68 11.40 -3.09 5.52
N TRP A 69 12.23 -2.29 6.18
CA TRP A 69 11.76 -1.03 6.77
C TRP A 69 11.39 0.03 5.73
N THR A 70 12.00 0.01 4.54
CA THR A 70 11.57 0.87 3.43
C THR A 70 10.13 0.58 3.04
N ILE A 71 9.73 -0.69 2.99
CA ILE A 71 8.35 -1.11 2.68
C ILE A 71 7.40 -0.65 3.79
N VAL A 72 7.71 -0.99 5.04
CA VAL A 72 6.88 -0.65 6.20
C VAL A 72 6.65 0.86 6.31
N LEU A 73 7.72 1.64 6.21
CA LEU A 73 7.63 3.10 6.30
C LEU A 73 6.96 3.71 5.06
N GLY A 74 7.19 3.15 3.88
CA GLY A 74 6.52 3.55 2.65
C GLY A 74 5.01 3.37 2.72
N ASN A 75 4.55 2.20 3.17
CA ASN A 75 3.14 1.92 3.40
C ASN A 75 2.54 2.81 4.50
N GLY A 76 3.27 3.03 5.59
CA GLY A 76 2.87 3.97 6.63
C GLY A 76 2.70 5.40 6.09
N ALA A 77 3.65 5.87 5.29
CA ALA A 77 3.58 7.18 4.65
C ALA A 77 2.41 7.27 3.65
N TRP A 78 2.14 6.22 2.89
CA TRP A 78 1.00 6.13 1.99
C TRP A 78 -0.35 6.24 2.72
N ALA A 79 -0.50 5.50 3.82
CA ALA A 79 -1.70 5.55 4.65
C ALA A 79 -1.91 6.95 5.24
N VAL A 80 -0.85 7.57 5.79
CA VAL A 80 -0.91 8.93 6.33
C VAL A 80 -1.26 9.94 5.23
N ALA A 81 -0.61 9.89 4.07
CA ALA A 81 -0.92 10.77 2.94
C ALA A 81 -2.38 10.63 2.49
N SER A 82 -2.91 9.41 2.46
CA SER A 82 -4.31 9.13 2.12
C SER A 82 -5.29 9.76 3.13
N LEU A 83 -4.99 9.67 4.43
CA LEU A 83 -5.79 10.29 5.48
C LEU A 83 -5.68 11.82 5.44
N LEU A 84 -4.50 12.37 5.12
CA LEU A 84 -4.32 13.82 4.94
C LEU A 84 -5.11 14.35 3.75
N LEU A 85 -5.19 13.61 2.63
CA LEU A 85 -6.04 13.99 1.50
C LEU A 85 -7.51 14.13 1.91
N ILE A 86 -7.99 13.25 2.79
CA ILE A 86 -9.33 13.33 3.38
C ILE A 86 -9.44 14.56 4.29
N ALA A 87 -8.54 14.69 5.27
CA ALA A 87 -8.63 15.71 6.31
C ALA A 87 -8.50 17.14 5.77
N THR A 88 -7.70 17.34 4.73
CA THR A 88 -7.46 18.65 4.12
C THR A 88 -8.52 19.06 3.10
N GLY A 89 -9.30 18.11 2.57
CA GLY A 89 -10.25 18.37 1.49
C GLY A 89 -9.60 18.83 0.19
N LEU A 90 -8.29 18.57 0.00
CA LEU A 90 -7.58 18.85 -1.25
C LEU A 90 -8.20 18.10 -2.44
N LEU A 91 -8.85 16.96 -2.16
CA LEU A 91 -9.70 16.25 -3.10
C LEU A 91 -11.15 16.37 -2.67
N ARG A 92 -12.05 16.37 -3.65
CA ARG A 92 -13.51 16.32 -3.43
C ARG A 92 -14.13 15.05 -4.02
N PRO A 93 -13.75 13.85 -3.53
CA PRO A 93 -14.44 12.64 -3.90
C PRO A 93 -15.89 12.67 -3.38
N ASN A 94 -16.75 11.85 -3.99
CA ASN A 94 -18.07 11.60 -3.42
C ASN A 94 -17.98 10.66 -2.20
N ALA A 95 -19.10 10.39 -1.54
CA ALA A 95 -19.12 9.52 -0.34
C ALA A 95 -18.53 8.12 -0.59
N PHE A 96 -18.72 7.57 -1.79
CA PHE A 96 -18.14 6.28 -2.17
C PHE A 96 -16.61 6.38 -2.31
N GLY A 97 -16.11 7.37 -3.04
CA GLY A 97 -14.67 7.63 -3.17
C GLY A 97 -13.97 7.88 -1.83
N LEU A 98 -14.62 8.63 -0.94
CA LEU A 98 -14.13 8.85 0.42
C LEU A 98 -13.99 7.53 1.19
N THR A 99 -15.00 6.67 1.10
CA THR A 99 -14.99 5.34 1.72
C THR A 99 -13.86 4.48 1.16
N VAL A 100 -13.64 4.50 -0.17
CA VAL A 100 -12.54 3.77 -0.81
C VAL A 100 -11.18 4.23 -0.27
N ILE A 101 -10.93 5.56 -0.21
CA ILE A 101 -9.66 6.10 0.29
C ILE A 101 -9.45 5.76 1.78
N ALA A 102 -10.50 5.87 2.60
CA ALA A 102 -10.43 5.57 4.03
C ALA A 102 -10.16 4.08 4.28
N VAL A 103 -10.92 3.19 3.62
CA VAL A 103 -10.77 1.74 3.77
C VAL A 103 -9.39 1.29 3.30
N GLN A 104 -8.92 1.74 2.13
CA GLN A 104 -7.58 1.35 1.68
C GLN A 104 -6.48 1.88 2.60
N ALA A 105 -6.63 3.09 3.16
CA ALA A 105 -5.63 3.65 4.08
C ALA A 105 -5.53 2.81 5.36
N MET A 106 -6.67 2.37 5.91
CA MET A 106 -6.71 1.48 7.06
C MET A 106 -6.09 0.13 6.76
N VAL A 107 -6.44 -0.49 5.62
CA VAL A 107 -5.90 -1.80 5.23
C VAL A 107 -4.38 -1.74 5.06
N VAL A 108 -3.86 -0.76 4.32
CA VAL A 108 -2.42 -0.57 4.11
C VAL A 108 -1.70 -0.31 5.44
N GLY A 109 -2.29 0.52 6.32
CA GLY A 109 -1.75 0.78 7.65
C GLY A 109 -1.67 -0.48 8.52
N VAL A 110 -2.71 -1.32 8.49
CA VAL A 110 -2.72 -2.60 9.23
C VAL A 110 -1.66 -3.54 8.68
N ILE A 111 -1.52 -3.66 7.35
CA ILE A 111 -0.47 -4.49 6.72
C ILE A 111 0.92 -4.02 7.16
N ALA A 112 1.19 -2.71 7.10
CA ALA A 112 2.48 -2.15 7.54
C ALA A 112 2.81 -2.48 9.01
N LEU A 113 1.81 -2.40 9.90
CA LEU A 113 1.97 -2.76 11.31
C LEU A 113 2.25 -4.26 11.50
N LEU A 114 1.56 -5.11 10.73
CA LEU A 114 1.77 -6.56 10.75
C LEU A 114 3.18 -6.93 10.25
N GLU A 115 3.66 -6.29 9.18
CA GLU A 115 5.01 -6.46 8.65
C GLU A 115 6.06 -6.06 9.67
N ALA A 116 5.90 -4.89 10.32
CA ALA A 116 6.79 -4.43 11.37
C ALA A 116 6.85 -5.41 12.55
N ALA A 117 5.68 -5.87 13.01
CA ALA A 117 5.58 -6.83 14.12
C ALA A 117 6.20 -8.20 13.74
N ALA A 118 5.94 -8.70 12.54
CA ALA A 118 6.51 -9.95 12.05
C ALA A 118 8.05 -9.86 11.96
N TYR A 119 8.58 -8.75 11.45
CA TYR A 119 10.02 -8.52 11.36
C TYR A 119 10.70 -8.49 12.72
N GLN A 120 10.12 -7.76 13.68
CA GLN A 120 10.65 -7.68 15.05
C GLN A 120 10.65 -9.04 15.75
N ASN A 121 9.60 -9.85 15.55
CA ASN A 121 9.52 -11.20 16.12
C ASN A 121 10.58 -12.14 15.54
N THR A 122 10.82 -12.11 14.22
CA THR A 122 11.89 -12.89 13.60
C THR A 122 13.25 -12.50 14.15
N ARG A 123 13.52 -11.20 14.34
CA ARG A 123 14.77 -10.70 14.92
C ARG A 123 14.98 -11.14 16.37
N ARG A 124 13.92 -11.16 17.19
CA ARG A 124 13.98 -11.60 18.59
C ARG A 124 14.27 -13.10 18.73
N GLN A 125 13.81 -13.92 17.79
CA GLN A 125 14.08 -15.36 17.82
C GLN A 125 15.50 -15.72 17.36
N ALA A 126 16.17 -14.82 16.64
CA ALA A 126 17.53 -14.99 16.14
C ALA A 126 18.61 -14.39 17.05
N ALA A 127 18.21 -13.72 18.14
CA ALA A 127 19.09 -13.11 19.15
C ALA A 127 19.13 -13.97 20.41
#